data_AF-A0A916RKF2-F1
#
_entry.id   AF-A0A916RKF2-F1
#
_cell.length_a   1.000
_cell.length_b   1.000
_cell.length_c   1.000
_cell.angle_alpha   90.00
_cell.angle_beta   90.00
_cell.angle_gamma   90.00
#
_symmetry.space_group_name_H-M   'P 1'
#
loop_
_entity.id
_entity.type
_entity.pdbx_description
1 polymer ?
#
loop_
_entity_poly.entity_id
_entity_poly.type
_entity_poly.pdbx_seq_one_letter_code
_entity_poly.pdbx_strand_id
1 'polypeptide(L)'
;MADQRIDEANKIIAFLNHHPAVQNSFLRGSLSNGNHDEFSDIDIGIDVTGSDNGEFAKELPSLISSNFNILFHDWSPSLLPEEYVITFVHKDFPIFWIIDVQVMATPHHPTLTEVQVNKYHHLLKLWILNLKYYLRGNEEADENIVKLAKRTFNKEVENTDVPYLLSQILKEIKENVEPALHTFIEKCEIELIKRLF
;
A
#
# COMPACT_ATOMS: atom_id res chain seq x y z
N MET A 1 -3.49 -22.49 12.27
CA MET A 1 -4.02 -22.22 10.92
C MET A 1 -2.90 -21.54 10.14
N ALA A 2 -2.69 -21.89 8.88
CA ALA A 2 -1.73 -21.15 8.04
C ALA A 2 -2.22 -19.71 7.89
N ASP A 3 -1.29 -18.74 7.90
CA ASP A 3 -1.64 -17.33 7.72
C ASP A 3 -1.95 -17.08 6.23
N GLN A 4 -3.19 -16.71 5.93
CA GLN A 4 -3.66 -16.48 4.57
C GLN A 4 -2.80 -15.45 3.83
N ARG A 5 -2.22 -14.46 4.51
CA ARG A 5 -1.32 -13.48 3.90
C ARG A 5 -0.08 -14.13 3.31
N ILE A 6 0.48 -15.13 4.01
CA ILE A 6 1.65 -15.88 3.56
C ILE A 6 1.29 -16.71 2.33
N ASP A 7 0.12 -17.35 2.33
CA ASP A 7 -0.36 -18.13 1.18
C ASP A 7 -0.51 -17.24 -0.07
N GLU A 8 -1.07 -16.05 0.08
CA GLU A 8 -1.25 -15.09 -1.02
C GLU A 8 0.08 -14.49 -1.49
N ALA A 9 0.98 -14.14 -0.58
CA ALA A 9 2.33 -13.70 -0.92
C ALA A 9 3.08 -14.78 -1.73
N ASN A 10 2.96 -16.05 -1.31
CA ASN A 10 3.59 -17.17 -2.01
C ASN A 10 3.03 -17.37 -3.43
N LYS A 11 1.74 -17.11 -3.67
CA LYS A 11 1.17 -17.13 -5.02
C LYS A 11 1.77 -16.04 -5.91
N ILE A 12 1.87 -14.81 -5.39
CA ILE A 12 2.48 -13.68 -6.11
C ILE A 12 3.96 -13.97 -6.40
N ILE A 13 4.71 -14.44 -5.40
CA ILE A 13 6.12 -14.84 -5.54
C ILE A 13 6.29 -15.94 -6.58
N ALA A 14 5.49 -17.00 -6.50
CA ALA A 14 5.55 -18.11 -7.45
C ALA A 14 5.28 -17.62 -8.88
N PHE A 15 4.28 -16.77 -9.08
CA PHE A 15 4.00 -16.17 -10.37
C PHE A 15 5.17 -15.32 -10.89
N LEU A 16 5.71 -14.42 -10.07
CA LEU A 16 6.82 -13.54 -10.46
C LEU A 16 8.11 -14.29 -10.77
N ASN A 17 8.38 -15.40 -10.07
CA ASN A 17 9.56 -16.24 -10.33
C ASN A 17 9.55 -16.92 -11.72
N HIS A 18 8.43 -16.90 -12.44
CA HIS A 18 8.38 -17.37 -13.83
C HIS A 18 8.71 -16.26 -14.85
N HIS A 19 8.84 -15.01 -14.42
CA HIS A 19 9.14 -13.90 -15.32
C HIS A 19 10.62 -13.89 -15.73
N PRO A 20 10.97 -13.74 -17.02
CA PRO A 20 12.37 -13.86 -17.49
C PRO A 20 13.36 -12.89 -16.85
N ALA A 21 12.91 -11.70 -16.45
CA ALA A 21 13.75 -10.69 -15.80
C ALA A 21 14.00 -10.96 -14.30
N VAL A 22 13.24 -11.86 -13.67
CA VAL A 22 13.28 -12.10 -12.22
C VAL A 22 14.27 -13.23 -11.93
N GLN A 23 15.28 -12.95 -11.11
CA GLN A 23 16.20 -13.96 -10.59
C GLN A 23 15.60 -14.67 -9.39
N ASN A 24 14.97 -13.91 -8.49
CA ASN A 24 14.31 -14.43 -7.31
C ASN A 24 13.27 -13.44 -6.77
N SER A 25 12.21 -13.96 -6.16
CA SER A 25 11.21 -13.21 -5.40
C SER A 25 11.02 -13.87 -4.04
N PHE A 26 10.86 -13.07 -2.99
CA PHE A 26 10.84 -13.56 -1.61
C PHE A 26 10.00 -12.69 -0.68
N LEU A 27 9.46 -13.33 0.37
CA LEU A 27 8.71 -12.66 1.43
C LEU A 27 9.68 -11.87 2.32
N ARG A 28 9.25 -10.68 2.75
CA ARG A 28 10.01 -9.77 3.63
C ARG A 28 9.17 -9.37 4.85
N GLY A 29 9.76 -8.49 5.66
CA GLY A 29 9.06 -7.80 6.73
C GLY A 29 8.54 -8.72 7.84
N SER A 30 7.47 -8.28 8.49
CA SER A 30 6.96 -8.92 9.71
C SER A 30 6.46 -10.35 9.48
N LEU A 31 5.90 -10.65 8.30
CA LEU A 31 5.45 -11.99 7.93
C LEU A 31 6.62 -12.97 7.81
N SER A 32 7.72 -12.56 7.15
CA SER A 32 8.91 -13.41 6.99
C SER A 32 9.60 -13.75 8.32
N ASN A 33 9.54 -12.83 9.29
CA ASN A 33 10.22 -12.95 10.58
C ASN A 33 9.32 -13.55 11.69
N GLY A 34 8.05 -13.85 11.40
CA GLY A 34 7.11 -14.38 12.39
C GLY A 34 6.63 -13.36 13.45
N ASN A 35 6.88 -12.07 13.26
CA ASN A 35 6.54 -10.99 14.20
C ASN A 35 5.36 -10.14 13.69
N HIS A 36 4.38 -10.77 13.04
CA HIS A 36 3.23 -10.08 12.44
C HIS A 36 2.04 -10.01 13.41
N ASP A 37 1.22 -8.97 13.25
CA ASP A 37 -0.06 -8.80 13.96
C ASP A 37 -1.23 -8.71 12.97
N GLU A 38 -2.44 -8.37 13.43
CA GLU A 38 -3.61 -8.23 12.53
C GLU A 38 -3.50 -7.07 11.53
N PHE A 39 -2.63 -6.09 11.81
CA PHE A 39 -2.40 -4.91 10.99
C PHE A 39 -1.17 -5.02 10.08
N SER A 40 -0.44 -6.13 10.13
CA SER A 40 0.70 -6.37 9.24
C SER A 40 0.29 -6.45 7.78
N ASP A 41 1.09 -5.76 6.97
CA ASP A 41 1.15 -5.75 5.51
C ASP A 41 1.85 -7.02 4.97
N ILE A 42 1.83 -7.15 3.64
CA ILE A 42 2.52 -8.19 2.88
C ILE A 42 3.70 -7.54 2.15
N ASP A 43 4.92 -7.76 2.64
CA ASP A 43 6.14 -7.25 2.00
C ASP A 43 6.76 -8.30 1.08
N ILE A 44 7.00 -7.94 -0.19
CA ILE A 44 7.65 -8.81 -1.19
C ILE A 44 8.87 -8.11 -1.75
N GLY A 45 10.01 -8.80 -1.78
CA GLY A 45 11.21 -8.39 -2.52
C GLY A 45 11.28 -9.11 -3.85
N ILE A 46 11.63 -8.39 -4.91
CA ILE A 46 11.95 -8.93 -6.24
C ILE A 46 13.38 -8.53 -6.58
N ASP A 47 14.21 -9.51 -6.87
CA ASP A 47 15.55 -9.33 -7.40
C ASP A 47 15.55 -9.57 -8.92
N VAL A 48 15.85 -8.52 -9.67
CA VAL A 48 15.99 -8.55 -11.13
C VAL A 48 17.44 -8.31 -11.57
N THR A 49 18.42 -8.65 -10.72
CA THR A 49 19.86 -8.57 -11.02
C THR A 49 20.18 -9.13 -12.41
N GLY A 50 20.86 -8.31 -13.22
CA GLY A 50 21.11 -8.57 -14.64
C GLY A 50 20.11 -7.89 -15.59
N SER A 51 19.05 -7.27 -15.05
CA SER A 51 18.07 -6.46 -15.78
C SER A 51 17.96 -5.05 -15.16
N ASP A 52 17.29 -4.15 -15.87
CA ASP A 52 16.98 -2.80 -15.39
C ASP A 52 15.78 -2.85 -14.43
N ASN A 53 16.01 -2.55 -13.14
CA ASN A 53 14.94 -2.58 -12.14
C ASN A 53 13.95 -1.41 -12.25
N GLY A 54 14.34 -0.29 -12.85
CA GLY A 54 13.43 0.83 -13.09
C GLY A 54 12.43 0.52 -14.19
N GLU A 55 12.89 -0.08 -15.29
CA GLU A 55 12.01 -0.55 -16.37
C GLU A 55 11.11 -1.69 -15.90
N PHE A 56 11.64 -2.69 -15.18
CA PHE A 56 10.80 -3.75 -14.61
C PHE A 56 9.76 -3.20 -13.63
N ALA A 57 10.14 -2.25 -12.77
CA ALA A 57 9.20 -1.63 -11.85
C ALA A 57 8.05 -0.91 -12.59
N LYS A 58 8.30 -0.25 -13.73
CA LYS A 58 7.25 0.37 -14.55
C LYS A 58 6.22 -0.63 -15.07
N GLU A 59 6.67 -1.84 -15.41
CA GLU A 59 5.80 -2.91 -15.94
C GLU A 59 5.01 -3.64 -14.85
N LEU A 60 5.58 -3.70 -13.64
CA LEU A 60 5.06 -4.49 -12.53
C LEU A 60 3.57 -4.23 -12.20
N PRO A 61 3.04 -2.99 -12.19
CA PRO A 61 1.62 -2.77 -11.93
C PRO A 61 0.68 -3.48 -12.91
N SER A 62 1.02 -3.47 -14.20
CA SER A 62 0.24 -4.16 -15.23
C SER A 62 0.32 -5.67 -15.05
N LEU A 63 1.52 -6.19 -14.76
CA LEU A 63 1.77 -7.60 -14.55
C LEU A 63 0.94 -8.16 -13.37
N ILE A 64 0.97 -7.48 -12.23
CA ILE A 64 0.22 -7.88 -11.02
C ILE A 64 -1.29 -7.71 -11.23
N SER A 65 -1.74 -6.57 -11.75
CA SER A 65 -3.19 -6.30 -11.91
C SER A 65 -3.87 -7.19 -12.95
N SER A 66 -3.12 -7.76 -13.89
CA SER A 66 -3.67 -8.69 -14.89
C SER A 66 -3.84 -10.12 -14.37
N ASN A 67 -3.20 -10.46 -13.26
CA ASN A 67 -3.16 -11.83 -12.72
C ASN A 67 -3.76 -11.96 -11.31
N PHE A 68 -3.92 -10.85 -10.61
CA PHE A 68 -4.47 -10.79 -9.25
C PHE A 68 -5.60 -9.76 -9.17
N ASN A 69 -6.52 -9.92 -8.21
CA ASN A 69 -7.70 -9.07 -8.08
C ASN A 69 -7.36 -7.74 -7.37
N ILE A 70 -6.55 -6.92 -8.04
CA ILE A 70 -6.07 -5.63 -7.56
C ILE A 70 -7.12 -4.55 -7.82
N LEU A 71 -7.45 -3.77 -6.78
CA LEU A 71 -8.31 -2.60 -6.89
C LEU A 71 -7.54 -1.39 -7.43
N PHE A 72 -6.39 -1.10 -6.82
CA PHE A 72 -5.49 -0.04 -7.24
C PHE A 72 -4.07 -0.34 -6.78
N HIS A 73 -3.12 0.42 -7.33
CA HIS A 73 -1.75 0.46 -6.88
C HIS A 73 -1.33 1.91 -6.64
N ASP A 74 -0.32 2.11 -5.80
CA ASP A 74 0.26 3.41 -5.51
C ASP A 74 1.77 3.30 -5.39
N TRP A 75 2.47 4.31 -5.88
CA TRP A 75 3.93 4.38 -5.77
C TRP A 75 4.34 5.02 -4.45
N SER A 76 5.62 4.87 -4.09
CA SER A 76 6.25 5.68 -3.04
C SER A 76 7.23 6.67 -3.69
N PRO A 77 6.77 7.84 -4.23
CA PRO A 77 7.61 8.71 -5.05
C PRO A 77 8.81 9.29 -4.31
N SER A 78 8.72 9.42 -2.98
CA SER A 78 9.81 9.92 -2.13
C SER A 78 11.03 9.00 -2.06
N LEU A 79 10.91 7.76 -2.55
CA LEU A 79 12.00 6.80 -2.61
C LEU A 79 12.68 6.76 -3.99
N LEU A 80 12.11 7.41 -5.00
CA LEU A 80 12.67 7.41 -6.35
C LEU A 80 13.82 8.42 -6.46
N PRO A 81 14.87 8.10 -7.23
CA PRO A 81 15.11 6.84 -7.97
C PRO A 81 15.85 5.76 -7.16
N GLU A 82 16.12 5.95 -5.87
CA GLU A 82 16.96 5.09 -5.05
C GLU A 82 16.33 3.72 -4.77
N GLU A 83 15.01 3.66 -4.56
CA GLU A 83 14.27 2.43 -4.33
C GLU A 83 12.94 2.42 -5.09
N TYR A 84 12.60 1.26 -5.65
CA TYR A 84 11.35 1.05 -6.37
C TYR A 84 10.37 0.25 -5.51
N VAL A 85 9.47 0.97 -4.83
CA VAL A 85 8.42 0.37 -3.98
C VAL A 85 7.03 0.74 -4.51
N ILE A 86 6.22 -0.30 -4.74
CA ILE A 86 4.85 -0.20 -5.23
C ILE A 86 3.92 -0.91 -4.25
N THR A 87 2.91 -0.19 -3.78
CA THR A 87 1.85 -0.73 -2.92
C THR A 87 0.68 -1.17 -3.78
N PHE A 88 0.13 -2.35 -3.50
CA PHE A 88 -1.07 -2.90 -4.13
C PHE A 88 -2.16 -3.15 -3.09
N VAL A 89 -3.40 -2.83 -3.46
CA VAL A 89 -4.58 -3.13 -2.63
C VAL A 89 -5.42 -4.20 -3.32
N HIS A 90 -5.55 -5.35 -2.66
CA HIS A 90 -6.34 -6.47 -3.17
C HIS A 90 -7.82 -6.32 -2.77
N LYS A 91 -8.73 -6.60 -3.71
CA LYS A 91 -10.18 -6.40 -3.54
C LYS A 91 -10.78 -7.21 -2.40
N ASP A 92 -10.32 -8.45 -2.27
CA ASP A 92 -10.91 -9.43 -1.36
C ASP A 92 -10.25 -9.48 0.01
N PHE A 93 -9.22 -8.66 0.26
CA PHE A 93 -8.49 -8.68 1.53
C PHE A 93 -9.06 -7.70 2.56
N PRO A 94 -8.79 -7.93 3.86
CA PRO A 94 -8.91 -6.91 4.89
C PRO A 94 -8.14 -5.65 4.54
N ILE A 95 -8.62 -4.48 5.00
CA ILE A 95 -8.09 -3.17 4.58
C ILE A 95 -6.61 -2.97 4.95
N PHE A 96 -6.12 -3.64 5.99
CA PHE A 96 -4.74 -3.49 6.47
C PHE A 96 -3.75 -4.39 5.72
N TRP A 97 -4.23 -5.37 4.95
CA TRP A 97 -3.38 -6.30 4.20
C TRP A 97 -3.01 -5.70 2.84
N ILE A 98 -2.36 -4.53 2.89
CA ILE A 98 -1.73 -3.93 1.72
C ILE A 98 -0.49 -4.75 1.34
N ILE A 99 -0.19 -4.82 0.05
CA ILE A 99 0.96 -5.58 -0.47
C ILE A 99 2.00 -4.58 -0.96
N ASP A 100 3.14 -4.49 -0.28
CA ASP A 100 4.26 -3.65 -0.68
C ASP A 100 5.30 -4.50 -1.41
N VAL A 101 5.61 -4.12 -2.65
CA VAL A 101 6.57 -4.83 -3.50
C VAL A 101 7.75 -3.94 -3.78
N GLN A 102 8.94 -4.37 -3.37
CA GLN A 102 10.21 -3.70 -3.65
C GLN A 102 10.97 -4.40 -4.78
N VAL A 103 11.34 -3.65 -5.82
CA VAL A 103 12.16 -4.15 -6.95
C VAL A 103 13.61 -3.69 -6.77
N MET A 104 14.54 -4.65 -6.81
CA MET A 104 15.96 -4.44 -6.58
C MET A 104 16.77 -5.05 -7.72
N ALA A 105 17.96 -4.49 -7.98
CA ALA A 105 18.95 -5.09 -8.87
C ALA A 105 20.37 -4.74 -8.39
N THR A 106 21.33 -5.59 -8.75
CA THR A 106 22.76 -5.33 -8.60
C THR A 106 23.48 -5.41 -9.97
N PRO A 107 24.02 -4.31 -10.52
CA PRO A 107 23.94 -2.94 -10.00
C PRO A 107 22.51 -2.37 -10.05
N HIS A 108 22.24 -1.33 -9.26
CA HIS A 108 20.98 -0.56 -9.32
C HIS A 108 20.93 0.31 -10.57
N HIS A 109 19.78 0.35 -11.25
CA HIS A 109 19.55 1.16 -12.45
C HIS A 109 18.53 2.28 -12.15
N PRO A 110 18.98 3.54 -11.91
CA PRO A 110 18.09 4.65 -11.53
C PRO A 110 17.35 5.27 -12.73
N THR A 111 16.73 4.45 -13.59
CA THR A 111 16.12 4.86 -14.87
C THR A 111 14.69 5.37 -14.73
N LEU A 112 14.01 5.02 -13.63
CA LEU A 112 12.71 5.56 -13.27
C LEU A 112 12.89 6.64 -12.19
N THR A 113 12.65 7.91 -12.55
CA THR A 113 12.83 9.07 -11.65
C THR A 113 11.52 9.73 -11.24
N GLU A 114 10.45 9.51 -12.01
CA GLU A 114 9.15 10.12 -11.77
C GLU A 114 8.02 9.15 -12.13
N VAL A 115 6.93 9.23 -11.38
CA VAL A 115 5.74 8.41 -11.57
C VAL A 115 4.51 9.27 -11.37
N GLN A 116 3.45 8.97 -12.11
CA GLN A 116 2.15 9.58 -11.87
C GLN A 116 1.44 8.82 -10.75
N VAL A 117 0.95 9.56 -9.77
CA VAL A 117 0.20 9.04 -8.64
C VAL A 117 -1.21 9.60 -8.67
N ASN A 118 -2.20 8.72 -8.57
CA ASN A 118 -3.58 9.15 -8.35
C ASN A 118 -3.69 9.70 -6.93
N LYS A 119 -4.01 11.00 -6.82
CA LYS A 119 -4.16 11.71 -5.53
C LYS A 119 -5.03 10.93 -4.54
N TYR A 120 -6.19 10.45 -4.97
CA TYR A 120 -7.15 9.84 -4.04
C TYR A 120 -6.79 8.39 -3.66
N HIS A 121 -6.11 7.66 -4.54
CA HIS A 121 -5.50 6.36 -4.20
C HIS A 121 -4.41 6.54 -3.15
N HIS A 122 -3.56 7.55 -3.32
CA HIS A 122 -2.51 7.88 -2.37
C HIS A 122 -3.07 8.32 -1.01
N LEU A 123 -4.09 9.19 -1.01
CA LEU A 123 -4.78 9.60 0.22
C LEU A 123 -5.43 8.39 0.93
N LEU A 124 -6.02 7.45 0.20
CA LEU A 124 -6.60 6.24 0.77
C LEU A 124 -5.54 5.32 1.38
N LYS A 125 -4.42 5.08 0.69
CA LYS A 125 -3.27 4.34 1.26
C LYS A 125 -2.79 4.99 2.56
N LEU A 126 -2.57 6.32 2.55
CA LEU A 126 -2.14 7.05 3.74
C LEU A 126 -3.19 6.97 4.85
N TRP A 127 -4.48 6.99 4.54
CA TRP A 127 -5.54 6.84 5.52
C TRP A 127 -5.47 5.46 6.21
N ILE A 128 -5.30 4.38 5.44
CA ILE A 128 -5.15 3.01 5.96
C ILE A 128 -3.92 2.92 6.88
N LEU A 129 -2.78 3.45 6.43
CA LEU A 129 -1.53 3.45 7.20
C LEU A 129 -1.67 4.21 8.51
N ASN A 130 -2.26 5.40 8.48
CA ASN A 130 -2.43 6.22 9.67
C ASN A 130 -3.43 5.62 10.66
N LEU A 131 -4.52 5.01 10.17
CA LEU A 131 -5.43 4.25 11.03
C LEU A 131 -4.69 3.09 11.72
N LYS A 132 -3.90 2.31 10.95
CA LYS A 132 -3.05 1.24 11.49
C LYS A 132 -2.11 1.74 12.59
N TYR A 133 -1.41 2.85 12.37
CA TYR A 133 -0.49 3.41 13.35
C TYR A 133 -1.21 3.92 14.60
N TYR A 134 -2.35 4.58 14.43
CA TYR A 134 -3.18 5.04 15.53
C TYR A 134 -3.66 3.87 16.40
N LEU A 135 -4.17 2.80 15.78
CA LEU A 135 -4.63 1.59 16.49
C LEU A 135 -3.50 0.85 17.22
N ARG A 136 -2.25 0.99 16.75
CA ARG A 136 -1.06 0.46 17.43
C ARG A 136 -0.52 1.39 18.54
N GLY A 137 -1.16 2.53 18.78
CA GLY A 137 -0.71 3.50 19.78
C GLY A 137 0.60 4.20 19.41
N ASN A 138 0.88 4.38 18.13
CA ASN A 138 2.05 5.16 17.69
C ASN A 138 1.87 6.64 18.06
N GLU A 139 2.85 7.21 18.76
CA GLU A 139 2.78 8.58 19.30
C GLU A 139 2.63 9.68 18.23
N GLU A 140 3.10 9.43 17.00
CA GLU A 140 3.04 10.39 15.90
C GLU A 140 1.76 10.25 15.04
N ALA A 141 0.91 9.26 15.31
CA ALA A 141 -0.25 8.96 14.47
C ALA A 141 -1.23 10.14 14.39
N ASP A 142 -1.52 10.79 15.52
CA ASP A 142 -2.42 11.93 15.60
C ASP A 142 -1.95 13.08 14.71
N GLU A 143 -0.66 13.44 14.82
CA GLU A 143 -0.07 14.49 13.98
C GLU A 143 -0.11 14.14 12.50
N ASN A 144 0.14 12.87 12.17
CA ASN A 144 0.13 12.41 10.78
C ASN A 144 -1.29 12.39 10.20
N ILE A 145 -2.32 12.10 11.01
CA ILE A 145 -3.73 12.21 10.63
C ILE A 145 -4.11 13.67 10.40
N VAL A 146 -3.66 14.59 11.25
CA VAL A 146 -3.88 16.03 11.04
C VAL A 146 -3.20 16.50 9.75
N LYS A 147 -1.96 16.09 9.49
CA LYS A 147 -1.25 16.39 8.22
C LYS A 147 -2.02 15.82 7.03
N LEU A 148 -2.55 14.61 7.12
CA LEU A 148 -3.38 14.00 6.09
C LEU A 148 -4.68 14.77 5.85
N ALA A 149 -5.36 15.23 6.91
CA ALA A 149 -6.54 16.07 6.82
C ALA A 149 -6.25 17.37 6.07
N LYS A 150 -5.15 18.07 6.42
CA LYS A 150 -4.74 19.30 5.73
C LYS A 150 -4.49 19.08 4.24
N ARG A 151 -3.82 17.97 3.88
CA ARG A 151 -3.57 17.57 2.49
C ARG A 151 -4.87 17.24 1.74
N THR A 152 -5.80 16.58 2.42
CA THR A 152 -7.08 16.14 1.85
C THR A 152 -7.96 17.34 1.52
N PHE A 153 -8.16 18.24 2.49
CA PHE A 153 -9.06 19.39 2.35
C PHE A 153 -8.41 20.63 1.75
N ASN A 154 -7.09 20.62 1.55
CA ASN A 154 -6.28 21.75 1.07
C ASN A 154 -6.49 23.04 1.89
N LYS A 155 -6.60 22.89 3.21
CA LYS A 155 -6.80 23.99 4.17
C LYS A 155 -6.33 23.61 5.55
N GLU A 156 -6.18 24.61 6.42
CA GLU A 156 -5.96 24.38 7.85
C GLU A 156 -7.16 23.67 8.48
N VAL A 157 -6.86 22.86 9.49
CA VAL A 157 -7.81 21.99 10.18
C VAL A 157 -7.96 22.50 11.61
N GLU A 158 -9.16 23.00 11.94
CA GLU A 158 -9.45 23.57 13.26
C GLU A 158 -9.79 22.50 14.32
N ASN A 159 -10.41 21.39 13.89
CA ASN A 159 -10.77 20.28 14.76
C ASN A 159 -9.69 19.19 14.70
N THR A 160 -9.08 18.85 15.83
CA THR A 160 -8.04 17.80 15.92
C THR A 160 -8.58 16.46 16.44
N ASP A 161 -9.90 16.30 16.58
CA ASP A 161 -10.51 15.04 16.98
C ASP A 161 -10.26 13.95 15.93
N VAL A 162 -9.41 12.98 16.26
CA VAL A 162 -8.86 11.99 15.32
C VAL A 162 -9.95 11.12 14.68
N PRO A 163 -10.88 10.48 15.43
CA PRO A 163 -11.97 9.70 14.83
C PRO A 163 -12.82 10.53 13.85
N TYR A 164 -13.13 11.78 14.20
CA TYR A 164 -13.84 12.70 13.31
C TYR A 164 -13.03 13.00 12.04
N LEU A 165 -11.74 13.32 12.17
CA LEU A 165 -10.88 13.59 11.02
C LEU A 165 -10.76 12.40 10.07
N LEU A 166 -10.54 11.19 10.59
CA LEU A 166 -10.50 9.98 9.79
C LEU A 166 -11.81 9.77 9.04
N SER A 167 -12.96 10.01 9.68
CA SER A 167 -14.26 9.92 9.03
C SER A 167 -14.43 10.95 7.90
N GLN A 168 -14.07 12.22 8.14
CA GLN A 168 -14.20 13.28 7.13
C GLN A 168 -13.23 13.10 5.96
N ILE A 169 -12.01 12.64 6.22
CA ILE A 169 -11.04 12.31 5.14
C ILE A 169 -11.62 11.20 4.25
N LEU A 170 -12.15 10.14 4.85
CA LEU A 170 -12.68 9.01 4.09
C LEU A 170 -13.90 9.42 3.26
N LYS A 171 -14.75 10.30 3.78
CA LYS A 171 -15.87 10.88 3.03
C LYS A 171 -15.39 11.67 1.80
N GLU A 172 -14.40 12.54 1.94
CA GLU A 172 -13.82 13.29 0.81
C GLU A 172 -13.23 12.34 -0.24
N ILE A 173 -12.51 11.30 0.20
CA ILE A 173 -11.98 10.28 -0.71
C ILE A 173 -13.13 9.62 -1.48
N LYS A 174 -14.19 9.16 -0.79
CA LYS A 174 -15.35 8.50 -1.40
C LYS A 174 -16.03 9.33 -2.48
N GLU A 175 -16.15 10.64 -2.28
CA GLU A 175 -16.79 11.55 -3.23
C GLU A 175 -15.98 11.76 -4.52
N ASN A 176 -14.68 11.43 -4.51
CA ASN A 176 -13.76 11.76 -5.59
C ASN A 176 -13.05 10.56 -6.25
N VAL A 177 -13.18 9.35 -5.69
CA VAL A 177 -12.66 8.12 -6.32
C VAL A 177 -13.62 7.57 -7.37
N GLU A 178 -13.11 6.64 -8.19
CA GLU A 178 -13.95 5.87 -9.09
C GLU A 178 -14.93 4.94 -8.34
N PRO A 179 -16.14 4.69 -8.89
CA PRO A 179 -17.15 3.84 -8.26
C PRO A 179 -16.68 2.42 -7.91
N ALA A 180 -15.69 1.89 -8.63
CA ALA A 180 -15.11 0.57 -8.37
C ALA A 180 -14.50 0.44 -6.96
N LEU A 181 -14.09 1.54 -6.33
CA LEU A 181 -13.53 1.57 -4.98
C LEU A 181 -14.56 1.74 -3.86
N HIS A 182 -15.82 2.07 -4.18
CA HIS A 182 -16.82 2.42 -3.15
C HIS A 182 -17.03 1.30 -2.13
N THR A 183 -17.15 0.05 -2.58
CA THR A 183 -17.30 -1.11 -1.68
C THR A 183 -16.09 -1.32 -0.78
N PHE A 184 -14.88 -0.99 -1.25
CA PHE A 184 -13.68 -1.08 -0.41
C PHE A 184 -13.64 0.06 0.61
N ILE A 185 -14.06 1.26 0.23
CA ILE A 185 -14.21 2.39 1.16
C ILE A 185 -15.27 2.09 2.23
N GLU A 186 -16.36 1.40 1.89
CA GLU A 186 -17.33 0.93 2.89
C GLU A 186 -16.70 -0.03 3.90
N LYS A 187 -15.77 -0.91 3.49
CA LYS A 187 -15.00 -1.73 4.44
C LYS A 187 -14.13 -0.86 5.36
N CYS A 188 -13.53 0.20 4.84
CA CYS A 188 -12.79 1.18 5.64
C CYS A 188 -13.70 1.89 6.66
N GLU A 189 -14.90 2.31 6.26
CA GLU A 189 -15.91 2.92 7.14
C GLU A 189 -16.30 1.95 8.27
N ILE A 190 -16.52 0.68 7.95
CA ILE A 190 -16.86 -0.36 8.92
C ILE A 190 -15.74 -0.57 9.94
N GLU A 191 -14.49 -0.68 9.51
CA GLU A 191 -13.35 -0.84 10.43
C GLU A 191 -13.14 0.41 11.29
N LEU A 192 -13.34 1.62 10.75
CA LEU A 192 -13.29 2.85 11.53
C LEU A 192 -14.33 2.83 12.65
N ILE A 193 -15.60 2.54 12.32
CA ILE A 193 -16.69 2.46 13.29
C ILE A 193 -16.37 1.42 14.35
N LYS A 194 -16.08 0.18 13.95
CA LYS A 194 -15.83 -0.95 14.85
C LYS A 194 -14.71 -0.69 15.86
N ARG A 195 -13.72 0.12 15.52
CA ARG A 195 -12.52 0.33 16.35
C ARG A 195 -12.59 1.61 17.19
N LEU A 196 -13.26 2.65 16.70
CA LEU A 196 -13.20 4.00 17.29
C LEU A 196 -14.55 4.54 17.79
N PHE A 197 -15.67 3.85 17.54
CA PHE A 197 -17.02 4.26 17.95
C PHE A 197 -17.78 3.10 18.61
#